data_AF-A0ABD5N7Y9-F1
#
_entry.id   AF-A0ABD5N7Y9-F1
#
_cell.length_a   1.000
_cell.length_b   1.000
_cell.length_c   1.000
_cell.angle_alpha   90.00
_cell.angle_beta   90.00
_cell.angle_gamma   90.00
#
_symmetry.space_group_name_H-M   'P 1'
#
loop_
_entity.id
_entity.type
_entity.pdbx_description
1 polymer ?
#
loop_
_entity_poly.entity_id
_entity_poly.type
_entity_poly.pdbx_seq_one_letter_code
_entity_poly.pdbx_strand_id
1 'polypeptide(L)'
;MHKIRLSRDEIRYIMLFESMTGAKVRDCVESEDMMGFVVNEGDMGLAIGKKGVNIEKVKHSFKKAIWVIEHSEKPDKFIRNMFYPVKIKKVRIKEEENIASIEVSRYDRNKIIGSEGKKIKMARRLLDRHFNLKDLAVKTQ
;
A
#
# COMPACT_ATOMS: atom_id res chain seq x y z
N MET A 1 -7.44 9.22 14.59
CA MET A 1 -7.13 9.18 13.14
C MET A 1 -6.28 10.39 12.78
N HIS A 2 -5.09 10.18 12.22
CA HIS A 2 -4.28 11.28 11.67
C HIS A 2 -4.96 11.80 10.39
N LYS A 3 -5.03 13.13 10.24
CA LYS A 3 -5.63 13.76 9.06
C LYS A 3 -4.63 13.66 7.89
N ILE A 4 -4.89 12.75 6.96
CA ILE A 4 -4.11 12.61 5.73
C ILE A 4 -4.28 13.89 4.91
N ARG A 5 -3.17 14.52 4.53
CA ARG A 5 -3.15 15.68 3.64
C ARG A 5 -2.80 15.21 2.23
N LEU A 6 -3.75 15.40 1.30
CA LEU A 6 -3.61 15.02 -0.10
C LEU A 6 -3.34 16.26 -0.96
N SER A 7 -2.44 16.11 -1.93
CA SER A 7 -2.19 17.11 -2.97
C SER A 7 -3.34 17.14 -3.98
N ARG A 8 -3.36 18.18 -4.85
CA ARG A 8 -4.35 18.26 -5.94
C ARG A 8 -4.25 17.08 -6.90
N ASP A 9 -3.04 16.61 -7.17
CA ASP A 9 -2.84 15.48 -8.08
C ASP A 9 -3.24 14.16 -7.42
N GLU A 10 -2.92 13.96 -6.13
CA GLU A 10 -3.39 12.80 -5.37
C GLU A 10 -4.93 12.72 -5.34
N ILE A 11 -5.63 13.86 -5.16
CA ILE A 11 -7.09 13.91 -5.23
C ILE A 11 -7.60 13.51 -6.62
N ARG A 12 -6.98 14.00 -7.70
CA ARG A 12 -7.37 13.63 -9.07
C ARG A 12 -7.16 12.14 -9.33
N TYR A 13 -6.04 11.58 -8.87
CA TYR A 13 -5.74 10.16 -9.01
C TYR A 13 -6.75 9.29 -8.28
N ILE A 14 -7.12 9.69 -7.06
CA ILE A 14 -8.19 9.06 -6.30
C ILE A 14 -9.50 9.09 -7.08
N MET A 15 -9.96 10.26 -7.53
CA MET A 15 -11.23 10.38 -8.25
C MET A 15 -11.25 9.53 -9.53
N LEU A 16 -10.15 9.48 -10.27
CA LEU A 16 -10.03 8.65 -11.47
C LEU A 16 -10.12 7.16 -11.10
N PHE A 17 -9.39 6.71 -10.07
CA PHE A 17 -9.44 5.33 -9.61
C PHE A 17 -10.83 4.94 -9.14
N GLU A 18 -11.49 5.76 -8.32
CA GLU A 18 -12.85 5.50 -7.83
C GLU A 18 -13.86 5.42 -8.99
N SER A 19 -13.78 6.35 -9.95
CA SER A 19 -14.67 6.38 -11.13
C SER A 19 -14.55 5.11 -11.98
N MET A 20 -13.33 4.56 -12.10
CA MET A 20 -13.06 3.38 -12.91
C MET A 20 -13.39 2.05 -12.22
N THR A 21 -13.31 2.02 -10.88
CA THR A 21 -13.35 0.76 -10.11
C THR A 21 -14.58 0.64 -9.21
N GLY A 22 -15.18 1.75 -8.80
CA GLY A 22 -16.22 1.82 -7.77
C GLY A 22 -15.71 1.66 -6.33
N ALA A 23 -14.43 1.31 -6.13
CA ALA A 23 -13.84 1.19 -4.81
C ALA A 23 -13.58 2.57 -4.20
N LYS A 24 -13.83 2.73 -2.90
CA LYS A 24 -13.53 3.96 -2.17
C LYS A 24 -12.08 3.99 -1.71
N VAL A 25 -11.39 5.08 -2.01
CA VAL A 25 -9.96 5.26 -1.74
C VAL A 25 -9.76 6.23 -0.59
N ARG A 26 -8.93 5.83 0.38
CA ARG A 26 -8.56 6.61 1.56
C ARG A 26 -7.28 7.41 1.37
N ASP A 27 -6.33 6.88 0.62
CA ASP A 27 -5.01 7.49 0.39
C ASP A 27 -4.41 6.97 -0.91
N CYS A 28 -3.50 7.73 -1.49
CA CYS A 28 -2.66 7.26 -2.57
C CYS A 28 -1.24 7.80 -2.46
N VAL A 29 -0.29 7.03 -2.97
CA VAL A 29 1.11 7.43 -3.11
C VAL A 29 1.60 7.04 -4.49
N GLU A 30 2.55 7.79 -5.04
CA GLU A 30 3.15 7.49 -6.33
C GLU A 30 4.67 7.42 -6.28
N SER A 31 5.21 6.61 -7.19
CA SER A 31 6.57 6.69 -7.71
C SER A 31 6.52 6.97 -9.22
N GLU A 32 7.69 7.02 -9.85
CA GLU A 32 7.84 7.17 -11.31
C GLU A 32 7.04 6.13 -12.11
N ASP A 33 7.06 4.87 -11.67
CA ASP A 33 6.56 3.69 -12.39
C ASP A 33 5.43 2.95 -11.69
N MET A 34 5.03 3.38 -10.48
CA MET A 34 4.01 2.71 -9.67
C MET A 34 3.07 3.69 -8.98
N MET A 35 1.79 3.32 -8.92
CA MET A 35 0.76 3.94 -8.08
C MET A 35 0.36 2.99 -6.96
N GLY A 36 0.31 3.48 -5.73
CA GLY A 36 -0.23 2.79 -4.56
C GLY A 36 -1.56 3.40 -4.15
N PHE A 37 -2.63 2.60 -4.06
CA PHE A 37 -3.95 3.03 -3.62
C PHE A 37 -4.38 2.27 -2.37
N VAL A 38 -4.77 3.00 -1.33
CA VAL A 38 -5.34 2.41 -0.11
C VAL A 38 -6.85 2.48 -0.21
N VAL A 39 -7.51 1.34 -0.36
CA VAL A 39 -8.98 1.23 -0.44
C VAL A 39 -9.59 0.88 0.91
N ASN A 40 -10.88 1.12 1.09
CA ASN A 40 -11.60 0.68 2.28
C ASN A 40 -11.51 -0.84 2.48
N GLU A 41 -11.66 -1.29 3.72
CA GLU A 41 -11.84 -2.71 4.03
C GLU A 41 -13.11 -3.24 3.33
N GLY A 42 -12.96 -4.33 2.56
CA GLY A 42 -14.02 -4.93 1.74
C GLY A 42 -14.02 -4.48 0.28
N ASP A 43 -13.37 -3.37 -0.07
CA ASP A 43 -13.42 -2.80 -1.42
C ASP A 43 -12.38 -3.40 -2.38
N MET A 44 -11.50 -4.29 -1.89
CA MET A 44 -10.48 -4.95 -2.73
C MET A 44 -11.09 -5.67 -3.94
N GLY A 45 -12.26 -6.30 -3.77
CA GLY A 45 -12.97 -6.98 -4.86
C GLY A 45 -13.44 -6.02 -5.96
N LEU A 46 -13.94 -4.84 -5.58
CA LEU A 46 -14.34 -3.78 -6.51
C LEU A 46 -13.12 -3.21 -7.25
N ALA A 47 -12.05 -2.94 -6.50
CA ALA A 47 -10.79 -2.42 -7.03
C ALA A 47 -10.20 -3.33 -8.11
N ILE A 48 -10.19 -4.65 -7.87
CA ILE A 48 -9.67 -5.64 -8.82
C ILE A 48 -10.66 -5.85 -9.99
N GLY A 49 -11.96 -5.99 -9.68
CA GLY A 49 -12.99 -6.34 -10.64
C GLY A 49 -12.94 -7.80 -11.09
N LYS A 50 -14.00 -8.27 -11.76
CA LYS A 50 -14.08 -9.66 -12.26
C LYS A 50 -12.90 -9.96 -13.19
N LYS A 51 -12.11 -10.99 -12.87
CA LYS A 51 -10.89 -11.38 -13.59
C LYS A 51 -9.84 -10.25 -13.73
N GLY A 52 -9.83 -9.28 -12.81
CA GLY A 52 -8.86 -8.18 -12.86
C GLY A 52 -9.18 -7.09 -13.89
N VAL A 53 -10.39 -7.05 -14.44
CA VAL A 53 -10.72 -6.09 -15.51
C VAL A 53 -10.57 -4.62 -15.08
N ASN A 54 -10.84 -4.29 -13.82
CA ASN A 54 -10.75 -2.92 -13.35
C ASN A 54 -9.30 -2.50 -13.15
N ILE A 55 -8.48 -3.37 -12.55
CA ILE A 55 -7.06 -3.05 -12.31
C ILE A 55 -6.28 -2.91 -13.62
N GLU A 56 -6.59 -3.71 -14.64
CA GLU A 56 -5.98 -3.56 -15.97
C GLU A 56 -6.38 -2.25 -16.66
N LYS A 57 -7.63 -1.81 -16.54
CA LYS A 57 -8.06 -0.50 -17.04
C LYS A 57 -7.29 0.63 -16.35
N VAL A 58 -7.21 0.60 -15.02
CA VAL A 58 -6.48 1.59 -14.21
C VAL A 58 -5.01 1.63 -14.63
N LYS A 59 -4.37 0.47 -14.75
CA LYS A 59 -2.97 0.35 -15.21
C LYS A 59 -2.75 1.01 -16.56
N HIS A 60 -3.65 0.80 -17.53
CA HIS A 60 -3.56 1.46 -18.84
C HIS A 60 -3.73 2.98 -18.76
N SER A 61 -4.67 3.47 -17.94
CA SER A 61 -4.91 4.92 -17.78
C SER A 61 -3.73 5.64 -17.12
N PHE A 62 -3.14 5.04 -16.08
CA PHE A 62 -2.00 5.64 -15.37
C PHE A 62 -0.64 5.35 -16.05
N LYS A 63 -0.56 4.36 -16.94
CA LYS A 63 0.69 3.87 -17.54
C LYS A 63 1.76 3.49 -16.51
N LYS A 64 1.33 3.07 -15.33
CA LYS A 64 2.16 2.68 -14.17
C LYS A 64 1.66 1.36 -13.61
N ALA A 65 2.53 0.63 -12.92
CA ALA A 65 2.11 -0.52 -12.12
C ALA A 65 1.14 -0.06 -11.03
N ILE A 66 0.12 -0.86 -10.73
CA ILE A 66 -0.87 -0.51 -9.71
C ILE A 66 -0.74 -1.47 -8.52
N TRP A 67 -0.57 -0.89 -7.34
CA TRP A 67 -0.51 -1.60 -6.07
C TRP A 67 -1.72 -1.18 -5.22
N VAL A 68 -2.65 -2.10 -5.01
CA VAL A 68 -3.85 -1.85 -4.20
C VAL A 68 -3.67 -2.48 -2.82
N ILE A 69 -4.04 -1.73 -1.79
CA ILE A 69 -3.87 -2.10 -0.39
C ILE A 69 -5.21 -1.93 0.29
N GLU A 70 -5.69 -2.98 0.94
CA GLU A 70 -6.88 -2.88 1.77
C GLU A 70 -6.52 -2.22 3.11
N HIS A 71 -7.26 -1.18 3.49
CA HIS A 71 -7.08 -0.49 4.77
C HIS A 71 -7.37 -1.40 5.96
N SER A 72 -6.73 -1.09 7.09
CA SER A 72 -7.06 -1.66 8.38
C SER A 72 -6.67 -0.66 9.46
N GLU A 73 -7.52 -0.46 10.47
CA GLU A 73 -7.19 0.38 11.63
C GLU A 73 -6.09 -0.23 12.52
N LYS A 74 -5.82 -1.54 12.38
CA LYS A 74 -4.71 -2.22 13.06
C LYS A 74 -3.44 -2.15 12.20
N PRO A 75 -2.32 -1.57 12.69
CA PRO A 75 -1.10 -1.43 11.91
C PRO A 75 -0.47 -2.77 11.50
N ASP A 76 -0.51 -3.81 12.33
CA ASP A 76 -0.05 -5.16 11.94
C ASP A 76 -0.81 -5.70 10.73
N LYS A 77 -2.14 -5.65 10.76
CA LYS A 77 -2.99 -6.11 9.65
C LYS A 77 -2.78 -5.24 8.41
N PHE A 78 -2.64 -3.92 8.55
CA PHE A 78 -2.36 -3.04 7.43
C PHE A 78 -1.02 -3.35 6.74
N ILE A 79 0.04 -3.58 7.52
CA ILE A 79 1.35 -4.02 6.99
C ILE A 79 1.23 -5.37 6.28
N ARG A 80 0.43 -6.31 6.80
CA ARG A 80 0.19 -7.60 6.12
C ARG A 80 -0.55 -7.41 4.80
N ASN A 81 -1.57 -6.55 4.77
CA ASN A 81 -2.33 -6.23 3.57
C ASN A 81 -1.44 -5.59 2.49
N MET A 82 -0.51 -4.71 2.88
CA MET A 82 0.47 -4.11 1.95
C MET A 82 1.25 -5.14 1.13
N PHE A 83 1.65 -6.24 1.75
CA PHE A 83 2.57 -7.20 1.13
C PHE A 83 1.93 -8.53 0.76
N TYR A 84 0.60 -8.65 0.84
CA TYR A 84 -0.12 -9.84 0.38
C TYR A 84 0.26 -10.18 -1.09
N PRO A 85 0.50 -11.46 -1.44
CA PRO A 85 0.34 -12.69 -0.64
C PRO A 85 1.61 -13.14 0.12
N VAL A 86 2.60 -12.28 0.32
CA VAL A 86 3.82 -12.65 1.06
C VAL A 86 3.48 -13.00 2.51
N LYS A 87 3.94 -14.17 2.96
CA LYS A 87 3.75 -14.62 4.34
C LYS A 87 4.73 -13.89 5.27
N ILE A 88 4.22 -12.91 6.01
CA ILE A 88 4.95 -12.24 7.09
C ILE A 88 4.86 -13.09 8.36
N LYS A 89 6.00 -13.59 8.83
CA LYS A 89 6.08 -14.45 10.03
C LYS A 89 5.81 -13.66 11.31
N LYS A 90 6.39 -12.47 11.40
CA LYS A 90 6.28 -11.61 12.59
C LYS A 90 6.24 -10.14 12.17
N VAL A 91 5.38 -9.38 12.85
CA VAL A 91 5.41 -7.91 12.84
C VAL A 91 5.72 -7.47 14.27
N ARG A 92 6.60 -6.49 14.43
CA ARG A 92 6.85 -5.81 15.71
C ARG A 92 6.70 -4.33 15.50
N ILE A 93 5.94 -3.68 16.36
CA ILE A 93 5.71 -2.24 16.34
C ILE A 93 6.31 -1.69 17.62
N LYS A 94 7.15 -0.68 17.47
CA LYS A 94 7.74 0.07 18.57
C LYS A 94 7.25 1.51 18.45
N GLU A 95 6.14 1.80 19.10
CA GLU A 95 5.47 3.11 19.00
C GLU A 95 6.34 4.24 19.53
N GLU A 96 7.06 4.02 20.63
CA GLU A 96 8.00 5.00 21.20
C GLU A 96 9.12 5.40 20.22
N GLU A 97 9.57 4.46 19.39
CA GLU A 97 10.58 4.69 18.36
C GLU A 97 9.97 5.12 17.01
N ASN A 98 8.64 5.04 16.86
CA ASN A 98 7.92 5.19 15.59
C ASN A 98 8.43 4.24 14.48
N ILE A 99 8.80 3.00 14.85
CA ILE A 99 9.38 2.02 13.93
C ILE A 99 8.55 0.73 13.91
N ALA A 100 8.27 0.22 12.72
CA ALA A 100 7.83 -1.14 12.50
C ALA A 100 8.97 -2.04 12.00
N SER A 101 8.90 -3.32 12.32
CA SER A 101 9.76 -4.33 11.69
C SER A 101 8.97 -5.57 11.32
N ILE A 102 9.32 -6.17 10.19
CA ILE A 102 8.73 -7.41 9.71
C ILE A 102 9.78 -8.48 9.49
N GLU A 103 9.38 -9.73 9.70
CA GLU A 103 10.20 -10.90 9.45
C GLU A 103 9.58 -11.72 8.31
N VAL A 104 10.35 -11.92 7.24
CA VAL A 104 9.96 -12.66 6.04
C VAL A 104 11.02 -13.69 5.67
N SER A 105 10.69 -14.60 4.75
CA SER A 105 11.69 -15.51 4.19
C SER A 105 12.74 -14.73 3.39
N ARG A 106 13.97 -15.25 3.27
CA ARG A 106 15.01 -14.67 2.38
C ARG A 106 14.52 -14.53 0.93
N TYR A 107 13.73 -15.49 0.46
CA TYR A 107 13.18 -15.51 -0.90
C TYR A 107 12.13 -14.41 -1.15
N ASP A 108 11.43 -13.97 -0.11
CA ASP A 108 10.39 -12.95 -0.25
C ASP A 108 10.89 -11.52 0.00
N ARG A 109 12.11 -11.36 0.54
CA ARG A 109 12.69 -10.03 0.84
C ARG A 109 12.59 -9.08 -0.34
N ASN A 110 12.92 -9.53 -1.54
CA ASN A 110 12.90 -8.69 -2.74
C ASN A 110 11.49 -8.25 -3.14
N LYS A 111 10.44 -9.04 -2.84
CA LYS A 111 9.04 -8.68 -3.10
C LYS A 111 8.54 -7.58 -2.17
N ILE A 112 9.12 -7.49 -0.97
CA ILE A 112 8.85 -6.41 0.01
C ILE A 112 9.56 -5.13 -0.42
N ILE A 113 10.86 -5.23 -0.70
CA ILE A 113 11.70 -4.07 -1.03
C ILE A 113 11.24 -3.45 -2.37
N GLY A 114 10.97 -4.30 -3.38
CA GLY A 114 10.67 -3.87 -4.74
C GLY A 114 11.90 -3.36 -5.49
N SER A 115 11.74 -3.06 -6.78
CA SER A 115 12.82 -2.49 -7.60
C SER A 115 13.34 -1.20 -6.97
N GLU A 116 14.66 -1.08 -6.80
CA GLU A 116 15.35 0.08 -6.20
C GLU A 116 14.80 0.53 -4.83
N GLY A 117 14.13 -0.37 -4.11
CA GLY A 117 13.46 -0.05 -2.85
C GLY A 117 12.24 0.86 -2.99
N LYS A 118 11.69 1.04 -4.21
CA LYS A 118 10.55 1.93 -4.46
C LYS A 118 9.31 1.51 -3.65
N LYS A 119 8.99 0.21 -3.63
CA LYS A 119 7.82 -0.32 -2.90
C LYS A 119 7.95 -0.11 -1.38
N ILE A 120 9.12 -0.40 -0.80
CA ILE A 120 9.34 -0.17 0.65
C ILE A 120 9.32 1.32 1.02
N LYS A 121 9.82 2.20 0.14
CA LYS A 121 9.73 3.67 0.34
C LYS A 121 8.27 4.14 0.32
N MET A 122 7.46 3.65 -0.63
CA MET A 122 6.02 3.95 -0.67
C MET A 122 5.28 3.40 0.56
N ALA A 123 5.60 2.18 1.00
CA ALA A 123 5.05 1.58 2.21
C ALA A 123 5.34 2.43 3.45
N ARG A 124 6.59 2.89 3.63
CA ARG A 124 6.97 3.80 4.73
C ARG A 124 6.15 5.09 4.73
N ARG A 125 5.95 5.71 3.57
CA ARG A 125 5.11 6.93 3.45
C ARG A 125 3.68 6.68 3.92
N LEU A 126 3.09 5.54 3.54
CA LEU A 126 1.74 5.17 3.96
C LEU A 126 1.69 4.86 5.48
N LEU A 127 2.70 4.16 6.01
CA LEU A 127 2.77 3.87 7.44
C LEU A 127 2.93 5.14 8.30
N ASP A 128 3.71 6.10 7.84
CA ASP A 128 3.86 7.39 8.49
C ASP A 128 2.53 8.18 8.47
N ARG A 129 1.88 8.29 7.30
CA ARG A 129 0.59 8.99 7.14
C ARG A 129 -0.53 8.41 8.01
N HIS A 130 -0.61 7.08 8.13
CA HIS A 130 -1.75 6.41 8.81
C HIS A 130 -1.48 6.11 10.28
N PHE A 131 -0.22 5.83 10.65
CA PHE A 131 0.14 5.32 11.99
C PHE A 131 1.31 6.05 12.64
N ASN A 132 1.84 7.12 12.04
CA ASN A 132 3.05 7.82 12.52
C ASN A 132 4.27 6.90 12.65
N LEU A 133 4.34 5.84 11.83
CA LEU A 133 5.47 4.91 11.79
C LEU A 133 6.42 5.31 10.67
N LYS A 134 7.53 5.96 11.04
CA LYS A 134 8.50 6.60 10.15
C LYS A 134 9.39 5.61 9.40
N ASP A 135 9.59 4.41 9.95
CA ASP A 135 10.39 3.38 9.31
C ASP A 135 9.75 1.98 9.38
N LEU A 136 10.12 1.17 8.40
CA LEU A 136 9.77 -0.24 8.27
C LEU A 136 11.04 -1.03 7.97
N ALA A 137 11.54 -1.74 8.98
CA ALA A 137 12.70 -2.61 8.85
C ALA A 137 12.31 -4.01 8.36
N VAL A 138 13.02 -4.53 7.36
CA VAL A 138 12.78 -5.87 6.81
C VAL A 138 13.89 -6.80 7.26
N LYS A 139 13.54 -7.76 8.12
CA LYS A 139 14.44 -8.82 8.60
C LYS A 139 14.15 -10.11 7.85
N THR A 140 15.20 -10.87 7.58
CA THR A 140 15.09 -12.20 6.98
C THR A 140 15.51 -13.27 7.98
N GLN A 141 14.81 -14.39 7.94
CA GLN A 141 15.25 -15.64 8.55
C GLN A 141 15.93 -16.49 7.47
#